data_AF-H8XT43-F1
#
_entry.id   AF-H8XT43-F1
#
_cell.length_a   1.000
_cell.length_b   1.000
_cell.length_c   1.000
_cell.angle_alpha   90.00
_cell.angle_beta   90.00
_cell.angle_gamma   90.00
#
_symmetry.space_group_name_H-M   'P 1'
#
loop_
_entity.id
_entity.type
_entity.pdbx_description
1 polymer ?
#
loop_
_entity_poly.entity_id
_entity_poly.type
_entity_poly.pdbx_seq_one_letter_code
_entity_poly.pdbx_strand_id
1 'polypeptide(L)' 'MSKQNKKPLPHSVTKSELIEMYCNQFSETKIRNQINEILKEKKISKDVKMIPHLEFVEFVETYGLPKGYYYDDD' A
#
# COMPACT_ATOMS: atom_id res chain seq x y z
N MET A 1 -23.90 -13.14 -0.42
CA MET A 1 -22.88 -12.98 -1.47
C MET A 1 -21.49 -13.02 -0.84
N SER A 2 -20.59 -13.79 -1.45
CA SER A 2 -19.15 -13.51 -1.55
C SER A 2 -18.26 -13.68 -0.31
N LYS A 3 -18.02 -14.92 0.11
CA LYS A 3 -16.70 -15.31 0.65
C LYS A 3 -15.87 -15.79 -0.55
N GLN A 4 -14.61 -15.35 -0.69
CA GLN A 4 -13.51 -15.94 -1.53
C GLN A 4 -12.79 -15.07 -2.60
N ASN A 5 -12.97 -13.74 -2.67
CA ASN A 5 -12.14 -12.93 -3.59
C ASN A 5 -11.18 -11.99 -2.86
N LYS A 6 -10.59 -12.42 -1.74
CA LYS A 6 -9.46 -11.67 -1.17
C LYS A 6 -8.18 -12.08 -1.90
N LYS A 7 -7.34 -11.11 -2.25
CA LYS A 7 -6.04 -11.34 -2.88
C LYS A 7 -4.93 -11.32 -1.83
N PRO A 8 -3.84 -12.10 -2.00
CA PRO A 8 -2.68 -11.97 -1.13
C PRO A 8 -2.10 -10.57 -1.24
N LEU A 9 -1.59 -10.05 -0.14
CA LEU A 9 -0.88 -8.79 -0.13
C LEU A 9 0.40 -8.96 -0.97
N PRO A 10 0.61 -8.14 -2.03
CA PRO A 10 1.80 -8.24 -2.86
C PRO A 10 3.05 -7.86 -2.08
N HIS A 11 4.21 -8.41 -2.46
CA HIS A 11 5.48 -8.07 -1.82
C HIS A 11 5.87 -6.60 -2.03
N SER A 12 5.59 -6.03 -3.21
CA SER A 12 5.88 -4.62 -3.50
C SER A 12 4.89 -4.14 -4.56
N VAL A 13 4.63 -2.84 -4.59
CA VAL A 13 3.64 -2.22 -5.48
C VAL A 13 4.13 -0.89 -6.01
N THR A 14 3.61 -0.48 -7.15
CA THR A 14 3.73 0.91 -7.62
C THR A 14 2.80 1.83 -6.82
N LYS A 15 3.02 3.14 -6.90
CA LYS A 15 2.12 4.11 -6.26
C LYS A 15 0.70 4.04 -6.80
N SER A 16 0.54 3.79 -8.10
CA SER A 16 -0.76 3.62 -8.73
C SER A 16 -1.49 2.40 -8.18
N GLU A 17 -0.80 1.26 -8.06
CA GLU A 17 -1.37 0.06 -7.46
C GLU A 17 -1.75 0.28 -6.01
N LEU A 18 -0.90 0.95 -5.21
CA LEU A 18 -1.25 1.32 -3.83
C LEU A 18 -2.53 2.17 -3.79
N ILE A 19 -2.68 3.12 -4.71
CA ILE A 19 -3.90 3.94 -4.81
C ILE A 19 -5.10 3.07 -5.14
N GLU A 20 -5.00 2.16 -6.12
CA GLU A 20 -6.09 1.26 -6.49
C GLU A 20 -6.51 0.34 -5.33
N MET A 21 -5.53 -0.17 -4.57
CA MET A 21 -5.77 -1.02 -3.39
C MET A 21 -6.56 -0.29 -2.30
N TYR A 22 -6.28 1.00 -2.10
CA TYR A 22 -6.86 1.80 -1.02
C TYR A 22 -7.94 2.79 -1.48
N CYS A 23 -8.29 2.86 -2.77
CA CYS A 23 -9.23 3.86 -3.31
C CYS A 23 -10.63 3.82 -2.66
N ASN A 24 -11.04 2.65 -2.13
CA ASN A 24 -12.29 2.45 -1.40
C ASN A 24 -12.20 2.77 0.11
N GLN A 25 -11.03 3.19 0.58
CA GLN A 25 -10.74 3.50 1.99
C GLN A 25 -10.28 4.95 2.19
N PHE A 26 -9.45 5.45 1.28
CA PHE A 26 -8.85 6.77 1.35
C PHE A 26 -8.87 7.43 -0.03
N SER A 27 -8.90 8.76 -0.05
CA SER A 27 -8.72 9.53 -1.29
C SER A 27 -7.30 9.34 -1.84
N GLU A 28 -7.16 9.39 -3.16
CA GLU A 28 -5.86 9.31 -3.86
C GLU A 28 -4.81 10.26 -3.25
N THR A 29 -5.19 11.53 -3.01
CA THR A 29 -4.30 12.54 -2.41
C THR A 29 -3.78 12.12 -1.04
N LYS A 30 -4.63 11.49 -0.22
CA LYS A 30 -4.28 11.04 1.12
C LYS A 30 -3.27 9.89 1.04
N ILE A 31 -3.52 8.89 0.19
CA ILE A 31 -2.64 7.75 -0.03
C ILE A 31 -1.27 8.22 -0.52
N ARG A 32 -1.24 9.14 -1.50
CA ARG A 32 0.01 9.73 -2.02
C ARG A 32 0.78 10.49 -0.95
N ASN A 33 0.11 11.30 -0.13
CA ASN A 33 0.79 12.05 0.92
C ASN A 33 1.41 11.10 1.95
N GLN A 34 0.63 10.13 2.45
CA GLN A 34 1.07 9.16 3.44
C GLN A 34 2.28 8.34 2.97
N ILE A 35 2.25 7.79 1.75
CA ILE A 35 3.41 7.04 1.25
C ILE A 35 4.62 7.95 0.98
N ASN A 36 4.40 9.19 0.55
CA ASN A 36 5.49 10.14 0.35
C ASN A 36 6.14 10.57 1.67
N GLU A 37 5.38 10.64 2.76
CA GLU A 37 5.92 10.90 4.11
C GLU A 37 6.85 9.77 4.54
N ILE A 38 6.42 8.51 4.42
CA ILE A 38 7.25 7.33 4.69
C ILE A 38 8.53 7.33 3.84
N LEU A 39 8.40 7.52 2.52
CA LEU A 39 9.56 7.57 1.62
C LEU A 39 10.52 8.70 2.02
N LYS A 40 10.01 9.86 2.43
CA LYS A 40 10.82 11.00 2.88
C LYS A 40 11.57 10.67 4.17
N GLU A 41 10.93 10.02 5.14
CA GLU A 41 11.56 9.62 6.40
C GLU A 41 12.72 8.63 6.16
N LYS A 42 12.54 7.70 5.21
CA LYS A 42 13.57 6.74 4.79
C LYS A 42 14.60 7.32 3.80
N LYS A 43 14.50 8.61 3.46
CA LYS A 43 15.36 9.31 2.47
C LYS A 43 15.32 8.67 1.06
N ILE A 44 14.19 8.10 0.69
CA ILE A 44 13.94 7.54 -0.65
C ILE A 44 13.31 8.62 -1.54
N SER A 45 13.67 8.60 -2.82
CA SER A 45 13.09 9.53 -3.80
C SER A 45 11.59 9.30 -3.97
N LYS A 46 10.81 10.39 -3.98
CA LYS A 46 9.38 10.36 -4.31
C LYS A 46 9.11 9.88 -5.74
N ASP A 47 10.10 9.90 -6.63
CA ASP A 47 9.99 9.49 -8.02
C ASP A 47 10.31 8.00 -8.22
N VAL A 48 10.37 7.23 -7.13
CA VAL A 48 10.55 5.78 -7.19
C VAL A 48 9.40 5.13 -7.97
N LYS A 49 9.77 4.29 -8.95
CA LYS A 49 8.80 3.57 -9.78
C LYS A 49 7.99 2.55 -8.97
N MET A 50 8.66 1.87 -8.04
CA MET A 50 8.10 0.84 -7.18
C MET A 50 8.39 1.18 -5.73
N ILE A 51 7.38 1.12 -4.87
CA ILE A 51 7.54 1.31 -3.44
C ILE A 51 8.31 0.10 -2.92
N PRO A 52 9.45 0.28 -2.23
CA PRO A 52 10.19 -0.85 -1.70
C PRO A 52 9.38 -1.55 -0.59
N HIS A 53 9.66 -2.84 -0.40
CA HIS A 53 8.86 -3.73 0.44
C HIS A 53 8.68 -3.21 1.87
N LEU A 54 9.76 -2.74 2.50
CA LEU A 54 9.74 -2.29 3.89
C LEU A 54 8.80 -1.09 4.08
N GLU A 55 8.85 -0.13 3.16
CA GLU A 55 8.03 1.07 3.17
C GLU A 55 6.57 0.76 2.85
N PHE A 56 6.33 -0.20 1.98
CA PHE A 56 4.99 -0.70 1.73
C PHE A 56 4.41 -1.42 2.95
N VAL A 57 5.18 -2.31 3.59
CA VAL A 57 4.75 -2.98 4.83
C VAL A 57 4.49 -1.96 5.94
N GLU A 58 5.39 -1.01 6.15
CA GLU A 58 5.21 0.07 7.14
C GLU A 58 3.94 0.88 6.87
N PHE A 59 3.62 1.17 5.61
CA PHE A 59 2.35 1.81 5.23
C PHE A 59 1.15 0.94 5.62
N VAL A 60 1.18 -0.35 5.32
CA VAL A 60 0.08 -1.29 5.61
C VAL A 60 -0.09 -1.49 7.11
N GLU A 61 1.00 -1.58 7.88
CA GLU A 61 0.97 -1.67 9.34
C GLU A 61 0.43 -0.39 9.99
N THR A 62 0.81 0.78 9.46
CA THR A 62 0.42 2.09 10.01
C THR A 62 -1.04 2.44 9.68
N TYR A 63 -1.49 2.18 8.44
CA TYR A 63 -2.80 2.63 7.95
C TYR A 63 -3.82 1.50 7.80
N GLY A 64 -3.42 0.27 8.12
CA GLY A 64 -4.24 -0.93 8.04
C GLY A 64 -4.26 -1.58 6.66
N LEU A 65 -4.74 -2.82 6.62
CA LEU A 65 -4.74 -3.67 5.43
C LEU A 65 -5.76 -3.18 4.37
N PRO A 66 -5.45 -3.23 3.06
CA PRO A 66 -6.38 -2.79 2.04
C PRO A 66 -7.61 -3.70 1.94
N LYS A 67 -8.79 -3.10 1.71
CA LYS A 67 -10.03 -3.88 1.55
C LYS A 67 -9.88 -4.92 0.44
N GLY A 68 -10.20 -6.17 0.74
CA GLY A 68 -10.09 -7.26 -0.22
C GLY A 68 -8.69 -7.89 -0.30
N TYR A 69 -7.79 -7.55 0.62
CA TYR A 69 -6.49 -8.21 0.73
C TYR A 69 -6.40 -9.05 2.02
N TYR A 70 -5.39 -9.91 2.12
CA TYR A 70 -5.01 -10.62 3.34
C TYR A 70 -3.47 -10.74 3.41
N TYR A 71 -2.90 -10.84 4.61
CA TYR A 71 -1.50 -11.24 4.75
C TYR A 71 -1.41 -12.71 4.35
N ASP A 72 -0.58 -13.01 3.37
CA ASP A 72 -0.26 -14.40 3.03
C ASP A 72 0.61 -14.92 4.19
N ASP A 73 -0.05 -15.55 5.15
CA ASP A 73 0.57 -16.28 6.26
C ASP A 73 1.00 -17.62 5.64
N ASP A 74 2.28 -17.73 5.31
CA ASP A 74 2.90 -18.98 4.82
C ASP A 74 2.82 -20.09 5.88
#